data_AF-A0A9K3D4Z2-F1
#
_entry.id   AF-A0A9K3D4Z2-F1
#
_cell.length_a   1.000
_cell.length_b   1.000
_cell.length_c   1.000
_cell.angle_alpha   90.00
_cell.angle_beta   90.00
_cell.angle_gamma   90.00
#
_symmetry.space_group_name_H-M   'P 1'
#
loop_
_entity.id
_entity.type
_entity.pdbx_description
1 polymer ?
#
loop_
_entity_poly.entity_id
_entity_poly.type
_entity_poly.pdbx_seq_one_letter_code
_entity_poly.pdbx_strand_id
1 'polypeptide(L)'
;YEVGDAGEFAWPSKVLPVTIDAMGYEQAAPAAVIEGVQGPRGGDSHALSQLRKVVLVFGVLGREVHRLSAFARDELYAPILMFGDTPTPVPNDLTTLERITSGIPQLQVARMLPFLHRVFLFTNRCYEVFRRYIESLAGLTSLPIMNSFASRNSLQLQDVYSAIGDLLGILSTIDFLVGGNTKFNGAWKAYKLVITRALQNAASDP
;
A
#
# COMPACT_ATOMS: atom_id res chain seq x y z
N TYR A 1 -15.30 -25.22 28.29
CA TYR A 1 -15.16 -25.72 26.91
C TYR A 1 -16.45 -25.35 26.22
N GLU A 2 -16.54 -24.25 25.48
CA GLU A 2 -15.82 -24.02 24.22
C GLU A 2 -15.12 -22.65 24.15
N VAL A 3 -13.96 -22.68 23.51
CA VAL A 3 -13.13 -21.55 23.10
C VAL A 3 -13.41 -21.36 21.62
N GLY A 4 -13.73 -20.14 21.17
CA GLY A 4 -13.94 -19.93 19.75
C GLY A 4 -14.51 -18.57 19.38
N ASP A 5 -13.94 -17.48 19.91
CA ASP A 5 -14.08 -16.19 19.23
C ASP A 5 -12.70 -15.54 19.14
N ALA A 6 -11.89 -16.10 18.25
CA ALA A 6 -10.68 -15.46 17.77
C ALA A 6 -11.13 -14.22 16.99
N GLY A 7 -11.29 -13.11 17.71
CA GLY A 7 -11.39 -11.77 17.15
C GLY A 7 -10.11 -11.47 16.38
N GLU A 8 -10.09 -11.99 15.15
CA GLU A 8 -9.07 -11.82 14.13
C GLU A 8 -8.94 -10.33 13.87
N PHE A 9 -7.70 -9.85 13.85
CA PHE A 9 -7.40 -8.47 13.53
C PHE A 9 -7.68 -8.27 12.03
N ALA A 10 -8.93 -7.91 11.71
CA ALA A 10 -9.28 -7.39 10.41
C ALA A 10 -8.93 -5.90 10.39
N TRP A 11 -7.96 -5.53 9.56
CA TRP A 11 -7.84 -4.14 9.10
C TRP A 11 -9.21 -3.65 8.63
N PRO A 12 -9.58 -2.38 8.84
CA PRO A 12 -10.84 -1.86 8.31
C PRO A 12 -10.76 -1.82 6.78
N SER A 13 -11.12 -2.95 6.16
CA SER A 13 -11.22 -3.19 4.71
C SER A 13 -12.32 -2.37 4.02
N LYS A 14 -12.92 -1.41 4.74
CA LYS A 14 -14.04 -0.58 4.31
C LYS A 14 -13.83 0.92 4.51
N VAL A 15 -12.60 1.38 4.74
CA VAL A 15 -12.29 2.81 4.52
C VAL A 15 -11.96 2.95 3.04
N LEU A 16 -13.02 3.22 2.26
CA LEU A 16 -12.95 3.65 0.87
C LEU A 16 -11.87 4.74 0.74
N PRO A 17 -11.13 4.80 -0.38
CA PRO A 17 -10.17 5.86 -0.59
C PRO A 17 -10.90 7.20 -0.49
N VAL A 18 -10.44 8.03 0.45
CA VAL A 18 -10.72 9.46 0.40
C VAL A 18 -10.23 9.91 -0.96
N THR A 19 -11.17 10.30 -1.82
CA THR A 19 -10.87 11.00 -3.07
C THR A 19 -10.10 12.24 -2.66
N ILE A 20 -8.78 12.19 -2.76
CA ILE A 20 -7.98 13.41 -2.78
C ILE A 20 -8.34 14.05 -4.10
N ASP A 21 -9.21 15.04 -4.00
CA ASP A 21 -9.55 15.96 -5.06
C ASP A 21 -8.25 16.46 -5.69
N ALA A 22 -8.23 16.49 -7.01
CA ALA A 22 -7.05 16.65 -7.84
C ALA A 22 -6.39 18.02 -7.62
N MET A 23 -5.59 18.15 -6.55
CA MET A 23 -4.74 19.31 -6.35
C MET A 23 -3.45 19.14 -7.15
N GLY A 24 -3.47 19.68 -8.37
CA GLY A 24 -2.29 20.35 -8.92
C GLY A 24 -1.25 19.50 -9.67
N TYR A 25 -1.63 18.47 -10.41
CA TYR A 25 -0.77 17.88 -11.45
C TYR A 25 -1.33 18.10 -12.86
N GLU A 26 -1.90 19.27 -13.12
CA GLU A 26 -2.11 19.72 -14.49
C GLU A 26 -0.88 20.52 -14.94
N GLN A 27 -0.36 20.17 -16.13
CA GLN A 27 0.81 20.71 -16.84
C GLN A 27 2.15 20.12 -16.36
N ALA A 28 2.90 19.33 -17.13
CA ALA A 28 3.00 19.26 -18.57
C ALA A 28 3.20 17.81 -19.04
N ALA A 29 2.22 17.30 -19.79
CA ALA A 29 2.46 16.19 -20.70
C ALA A 29 3.45 16.68 -21.78
N PRO A 30 4.46 15.90 -22.17
CA PRO A 30 5.32 16.23 -23.30
C PRO A 30 4.55 15.96 -24.60
N ALA A 31 3.56 16.80 -24.91
CA ALA A 31 2.84 16.80 -26.18
C ALA A 31 3.68 17.43 -27.31
N ALA A 32 4.82 18.07 -26.99
CA ALA A 32 5.61 18.88 -27.92
C ALA A 32 6.80 18.16 -28.59
N VAL A 33 6.98 16.84 -28.41
CA VAL A 33 8.14 16.11 -29.00
C VAL A 33 7.74 15.18 -30.15
N ILE A 34 6.49 15.27 -30.64
CA ILE A 34 5.98 14.38 -31.72
C ILE A 34 5.46 15.18 -32.92
N GLU A 35 6.06 16.33 -33.23
CA GLU A 35 5.93 16.95 -34.56
C GLU A 35 7.22 16.71 -35.33
N GLY A 36 7.25 15.65 -36.16
CA GLY A 36 8.43 15.42 -36.99
C GLY A 36 8.54 14.08 -37.72
N VAL A 37 7.55 13.19 -37.66
CA VAL A 37 7.60 11.93 -38.44
C VAL A 37 6.25 11.67 -39.09
N GLN A 38 5.96 12.41 -40.17
CA GLN A 38 4.93 12.06 -41.13
C GLN A 38 5.54 11.16 -42.21
N GLY A 39 5.17 9.88 -42.18
CA GLY A 39 5.38 8.90 -43.24
C GLY A 39 4.11 8.06 -43.41
N PRO A 40 3.80 7.58 -44.64
CA PRO A 40 2.45 7.16 -45.01
C PRO A 40 2.15 5.72 -44.60
N ARG A 41 1.20 5.53 -43.67
CA ARG A 41 0.30 4.37 -43.45
C ARG A 41 -0.40 4.54 -42.10
N GLY A 42 -1.56 5.18 -42.12
CA GLY A 42 -2.22 5.77 -40.93
C GLY A 42 -2.67 4.80 -39.82
N GLY A 43 -2.74 3.48 -40.08
CA GLY A 43 -3.15 2.48 -39.08
C GLY A 43 -2.01 2.00 -38.17
N ASP A 44 -0.84 1.72 -38.75
CA ASP A 44 0.27 1.08 -38.02
C ASP A 44 1.04 2.09 -37.14
N SER A 45 1.15 3.35 -37.60
CA SER A 45 1.83 4.42 -36.83
C SER A 45 1.11 4.75 -35.53
N HIS A 46 -0.22 4.78 -35.55
CA HIS A 46 -1.03 5.08 -34.37
C HIS A 46 -0.95 3.95 -33.32
N ALA A 47 -1.01 2.69 -33.76
CA ALA A 47 -0.90 1.54 -32.86
C ALA A 47 0.51 1.41 -32.24
N LEU A 48 1.56 1.72 -33.00
CA LEU A 48 2.93 1.79 -32.46
C LEU A 48 3.09 2.93 -31.45
N SER A 49 2.44 4.08 -31.67
CA SER A 49 2.41 5.17 -30.69
C SER A 49 1.71 4.76 -29.40
N GLN A 50 0.60 4.04 -29.48
CA GLN A 50 -0.10 3.50 -28.30
C GLN A 50 0.77 2.48 -27.54
N LEU A 51 1.43 1.57 -28.24
CA LEU A 51 2.35 0.60 -27.62
C LEU A 51 3.50 1.31 -26.89
N ARG A 52 4.13 2.32 -27.51
CA ARG A 52 5.20 3.11 -26.87
C ARG A 52 4.75 3.78 -25.58
N LYS A 53 3.53 4.32 -25.56
CA LYS A 53 2.95 4.92 -24.34
C LYS A 53 2.83 3.88 -23.23
N VAL A 54 2.29 2.70 -23.53
CA VAL A 54 2.14 1.62 -22.54
C VAL A 54 3.49 1.15 -22.00
N VAL A 55 4.49 0.98 -22.87
CA VAL A 55 5.86 0.61 -22.44
C VAL A 55 6.48 1.68 -21.54
N LEU A 56 6.28 2.97 -21.86
CA LEU A 56 6.76 4.07 -21.03
C LEU A 56 6.08 4.05 -19.66
N VAL A 57 4.76 3.80 -19.61
CA VAL A 57 4.02 3.65 -18.35
C VAL A 57 4.60 2.52 -17.52
N PHE A 58 4.88 1.35 -18.09
CA PHE A 58 5.53 0.26 -17.35
C PHE A 58 6.92 0.65 -16.81
N GLY A 59 7.72 1.39 -17.57
CA GLY A 59 9.02 1.88 -17.09
C GLY A 59 8.89 2.83 -15.89
N VAL A 60 7.90 3.73 -15.92
CA VAL A 60 7.62 4.66 -14.82
C VAL A 60 7.10 3.90 -13.58
N LEU A 61 6.16 2.97 -13.78
CA LEU A 61 5.62 2.15 -12.70
C LEU A 61 6.70 1.23 -12.09
N GLY A 62 7.63 0.70 -12.90
CA GLY A 62 8.72 -0.15 -12.41
C GLY A 62 9.67 0.62 -11.49
N ARG A 63 10.01 1.86 -11.86
CA ARG A 63 10.80 2.74 -11.00
C ARG A 63 10.07 3.10 -9.71
N GLU A 64 8.77 3.34 -9.77
CA GLU A 64 7.96 3.62 -8.58
C GLU A 64 7.94 2.42 -7.64
N VAL A 65 7.77 1.19 -8.15
CA VAL A 65 7.87 -0.04 -7.33
C VAL A 65 9.22 -0.15 -6.64
N HIS A 66 10.32 0.13 -7.36
CA HIS A 66 11.66 0.12 -6.75
C HIS A 66 11.78 1.12 -5.60
N ARG A 67 11.22 2.33 -5.77
CA ARG A 67 11.20 3.35 -4.71
C ARG A 67 10.35 2.92 -3.51
N LEU A 68 9.17 2.35 -3.75
CA LEU A 68 8.29 1.84 -2.70
C LEU A 68 8.96 0.69 -1.93
N SER A 69 9.68 -0.18 -2.63
CA SER A 69 10.43 -1.29 -2.03
C SER A 69 11.53 -0.80 -1.09
N ALA A 70 12.35 0.17 -1.53
CA ALA A 70 13.39 0.76 -0.69
C ALA A 70 12.78 1.44 0.55
N PHE A 71 11.75 2.27 0.35
CA PHE A 71 11.08 2.96 1.45
C PHE A 71 10.47 1.99 2.48
N ALA A 72 9.83 0.91 2.04
CA ALA A 72 9.26 -0.08 2.94
C ALA A 72 10.34 -0.75 3.80
N ARG A 73 11.46 -1.14 3.17
CA ARG A 73 12.60 -1.79 3.84
C ARG A 73 13.27 -0.88 4.86
N ASP A 74 13.49 0.37 4.48
CA ASP A 74 14.30 1.30 5.27
C ASP A 74 13.49 1.98 6.38
N GLU A 75 12.23 2.33 6.11
CA GLU A 75 11.43 3.15 7.02
C GLU A 75 10.29 2.42 7.72
N LEU A 76 9.74 1.33 7.14
CA LEU A 76 8.51 0.73 7.66
C LEU A 76 8.75 -0.59 8.41
N TYR A 77 9.60 -1.47 7.91
CA TYR A 77 9.71 -2.83 8.46
C TYR A 77 10.26 -2.85 9.89
N ALA A 78 11.37 -2.15 10.14
CA ALA A 78 12.00 -2.16 11.46
C ALA A 78 11.10 -1.57 12.56
N PRO A 79 10.43 -0.41 12.37
CA PRO A 79 9.53 0.12 13.41
C PRO A 79 8.32 -0.76 13.72
N ILE A 80 7.76 -1.47 12.74
CA ILE A 80 6.66 -2.43 12.96
C ILE A 80 7.15 -3.63 13.78
N LEU A 81 8.33 -4.15 13.42
CA LEU A 81 8.92 -5.32 14.08
C LEU A 81 9.30 -5.00 15.54
N MET A 82 9.88 -3.83 15.79
CA MET A 82 10.35 -3.41 17.12
C MET A 82 9.24 -2.92 18.06
N PHE A 83 7.98 -2.87 17.60
CA PHE A 83 6.89 -2.41 18.45
C PHE A 83 6.71 -3.34 19.66
N GLY A 84 6.72 -2.75 20.85
CA GLY A 84 6.60 -3.47 22.12
C GLY A 84 7.92 -4.05 22.66
N ASP A 85 9.05 -3.84 21.97
CA ASP A 85 10.40 -4.19 22.43
C ASP A 85 11.18 -2.97 22.96
N THR A 86 10.57 -1.79 22.91
CA THR A 86 11.15 -0.62 23.58
C THR A 86 11.26 -0.90 25.08
N PRO A 87 12.45 -0.71 25.69
CA PRO A 87 12.62 -0.85 27.13
C PRO A 87 11.80 0.23 27.81
N THR A 88 10.55 -0.09 28.13
CA THR A 88 9.77 0.76 29.00
C THR A 88 10.38 0.66 30.39
N PRO A 89 10.54 1.78 31.11
CA PRO A 89 11.05 1.80 32.48
C PRO A 89 9.96 1.26 33.45
N VAL A 90 9.42 0.09 33.13
CA VAL A 90 8.38 -0.59 33.89
C VAL A 90 9.08 -1.76 34.58
N PRO A 91 9.05 -1.82 35.92
CA PRO A 91 9.57 -2.96 36.66
C PRO A 91 8.99 -4.27 36.09
N ASN A 92 9.83 -5.27 35.87
CA ASN A 92 9.43 -6.55 35.28
C ASN A 92 8.41 -7.33 36.13
N ASP A 93 8.13 -6.86 37.36
CA ASP A 93 7.26 -7.51 38.34
C ASP A 93 5.78 -7.08 38.26
N LEU A 94 5.39 -6.18 37.35
CA LEU A 94 3.97 -5.82 37.21
C LEU A 94 3.19 -6.88 36.44
N THR A 95 2.06 -7.28 37.01
CA THR A 95 1.13 -8.22 36.38
C THR A 95 0.55 -7.66 35.07
N THR A 96 0.14 -8.53 34.14
CA THR A 96 -0.50 -8.14 32.87
C THR A 96 -1.69 -7.19 33.10
N LEU A 97 -2.40 -7.36 34.22
CA LEU A 97 -3.53 -6.51 34.60
C LEU A 97 -3.07 -5.09 34.96
N GLU A 98 -2.03 -4.93 35.77
CA GLU A 98 -1.50 -3.62 36.15
C GLU A 98 -0.89 -2.87 34.96
N ARG A 99 -0.26 -3.59 34.03
CA ARG A 99 0.20 -3.00 32.75
C ARG A 99 -0.97 -2.45 31.92
N ILE A 100 -2.09 -3.16 31.87
CA ILE A 100 -3.29 -2.69 31.15
C ILE A 100 -3.94 -1.50 31.86
N THR A 101 -4.00 -1.52 33.20
CA THR A 101 -4.56 -0.43 34.03
C THR A 101 -3.66 0.81 34.04
N SER A 102 -2.35 0.65 33.83
CA SER A 102 -1.38 1.76 33.82
C SER A 102 -1.48 2.70 32.61
N GLY A 103 -2.26 2.36 31.57
CA GLY A 103 -2.42 3.20 30.37
C GLY A 103 -1.20 3.21 29.42
N ILE A 104 -0.10 2.55 29.80
CA ILE A 104 1.16 2.52 29.06
C ILE A 104 1.03 1.89 27.65
N PRO A 105 0.40 0.71 27.46
CA PRO A 105 0.27 0.13 26.12
C PRO A 105 -0.61 0.98 25.20
N GLN A 106 -1.64 1.63 25.73
CA GLN A 106 -2.49 2.56 24.99
C GLN A 106 -1.72 3.81 24.57
N LEU A 107 -0.86 4.34 25.45
CA LEU A 107 0.00 5.49 25.16
C LEU A 107 1.05 5.16 24.09
N GLN A 108 1.64 3.95 24.12
CA GLN A 108 2.57 3.49 23.10
C GLN A 108 1.90 3.43 21.72
N VAL A 109 0.69 2.89 21.63
CA VAL A 109 -0.10 2.89 20.38
C VAL A 109 -0.45 4.31 19.94
N ALA A 110 -0.88 5.17 20.87
CA ALA A 110 -1.21 6.56 20.56
C ALA A 110 -0.02 7.32 19.96
N ARG A 111 1.19 7.09 20.48
CA ARG A 111 2.44 7.66 19.94
C ARG A 111 2.82 7.08 18.58
N MET A 112 2.44 5.83 18.30
CA MET A 112 2.68 5.18 17.01
C MET A 112 1.66 5.56 15.93
N LEU A 113 0.53 6.20 16.27
CA LEU A 113 -0.51 6.55 15.29
C LEU A 113 -0.01 7.32 14.05
N PRO A 114 0.86 8.36 14.16
CA PRO A 114 1.38 9.04 12.99
C PRO A 114 2.20 8.11 12.08
N PHE A 115 2.84 7.09 12.66
CA PHE A 115 3.53 6.06 11.90
C PHE A 115 2.54 5.08 11.25
N LEU A 116 1.51 4.60 11.97
CA LEU A 116 0.47 3.73 11.40
C LEU A 116 -0.28 4.41 10.26
N HIS A 117 -0.54 5.72 10.36
CA HIS A 117 -1.12 6.49 9.28
C HIS A 117 -0.20 6.52 8.05
N ARG A 118 1.11 6.68 8.24
CA ARG A 118 2.10 6.58 7.15
C ARG A 118 2.07 5.20 6.50
N VAL A 119 1.99 4.13 7.29
CA VAL A 119 1.83 2.75 6.76
C VAL A 119 0.55 2.63 5.94
N PHE A 120 -0.59 3.13 6.44
CA PHE A 120 -1.86 3.10 5.71
C PHE A 120 -1.79 3.85 4.36
N LEU A 121 -1.25 5.07 4.35
CA LEU A 121 -1.07 5.85 3.12
C LEU A 121 -0.12 5.14 2.15
N PHE A 122 0.97 4.55 2.65
CA PHE A 122 1.90 3.76 1.85
C PHE A 122 1.21 2.56 1.20
N THR A 123 0.41 1.80 1.95
CA THR A 123 -0.34 0.66 1.41
C THR A 123 -1.34 1.11 0.34
N ASN A 124 -2.04 2.23 0.54
CA ASN A 124 -2.90 2.82 -0.49
C ASN A 124 -2.14 3.17 -1.77
N ARG A 125 -0.95 3.77 -1.62
CA ARG A 125 -0.09 4.06 -2.77
C ARG A 125 0.31 2.79 -3.52
N CYS A 126 0.62 1.71 -2.81
CA CYS A 126 0.91 0.42 -3.43
C CYS A 126 -0.29 -0.10 -4.23
N TYR A 127 -1.51 -0.01 -3.68
CA TYR A 127 -2.73 -0.41 -4.40
C TYR A 127 -2.98 0.43 -5.65
N GLU A 128 -2.72 1.74 -5.61
CA GLU A 128 -2.81 2.60 -6.80
C GLU A 128 -1.84 2.14 -7.89
N VAL A 129 -0.57 1.90 -7.55
CA VAL A 129 0.44 1.43 -8.52
C VAL A 129 0.03 0.08 -9.11
N PHE A 130 -0.43 -0.85 -8.27
CA PHE A 130 -0.95 -2.15 -8.73
C PHE A 130 -2.10 -1.98 -9.71
N ARG A 131 -3.09 -1.14 -9.38
CA ARG A 131 -4.22 -0.84 -10.26
C ARG A 131 -3.76 -0.28 -11.60
N ARG A 132 -2.78 0.65 -11.62
CA ARG A 132 -2.22 1.20 -12.86
C ARG A 132 -1.53 0.15 -13.72
N TYR A 133 -0.87 -0.83 -13.12
CA TYR A 133 -0.35 -1.99 -13.87
C TYR A 133 -1.47 -2.79 -14.54
N ILE A 134 -2.53 -3.12 -13.80
CA ILE A 134 -3.66 -3.88 -14.35
C ILE A 134 -4.37 -3.10 -15.47
N GLU A 135 -4.61 -1.80 -15.28
CA GLU A 135 -5.19 -0.92 -16.31
C GLU A 135 -4.30 -0.88 -17.57
N SER A 136 -2.98 -0.79 -17.39
CA SER A 136 -2.02 -0.76 -18.51
C SER A 136 -1.90 -2.10 -19.23
N LEU A 137 -1.98 -3.22 -18.50
CA LEU A 137 -2.03 -4.57 -19.06
C LEU A 137 -3.34 -4.80 -19.84
N ALA A 138 -4.48 -4.39 -19.29
CA ALA A 138 -5.75 -4.44 -19.99
C ALA A 138 -5.72 -3.60 -21.27
N GLY A 139 -5.18 -2.38 -21.19
CA GLY A 139 -4.96 -1.50 -22.33
C GLY A 139 -4.01 -2.08 -23.37
N LEU A 140 -3.02 -2.87 -22.96
CA LEU A 140 -2.11 -3.57 -23.86
C LEU A 140 -2.83 -4.70 -24.63
N THR A 141 -3.64 -5.50 -23.93
CA THR A 141 -4.36 -6.63 -24.54
C THR A 141 -5.45 -6.21 -25.53
N SER A 142 -5.98 -4.99 -25.40
CA SER A 142 -6.99 -4.46 -26.31
C SER A 142 -6.39 -3.88 -27.61
N LEU A 143 -5.06 -3.80 -27.74
CA LEU A 143 -4.42 -3.28 -28.95
C LEU A 143 -4.44 -4.31 -30.10
N PRO A 144 -4.92 -3.93 -31.30
CA PRO A 144 -4.94 -4.83 -32.47
C PRO A 144 -3.55 -5.34 -32.86
N ILE A 145 -2.52 -4.51 -32.62
CA ILE A 145 -1.13 -4.83 -32.92
C ILE A 145 -0.60 -5.95 -32.04
N MET A 146 -1.16 -6.15 -30.83
CA MET A 146 -0.75 -7.20 -29.91
C MET A 146 -1.06 -8.60 -30.46
N ASN A 147 -2.18 -8.77 -31.17
CA ASN A 147 -2.52 -10.04 -31.82
C ASN A 147 -1.52 -10.42 -32.93
N SER A 148 -1.01 -9.41 -33.65
CA SER A 148 0.00 -9.60 -34.70
C SER A 148 1.41 -9.82 -34.12
N PHE A 149 1.78 -9.10 -33.06
CA PHE A 149 3.06 -9.24 -32.39
C PHE A 149 3.17 -10.52 -31.57
N ALA A 150 2.13 -10.92 -30.83
CA ALA A 150 2.12 -12.15 -30.03
C ALA A 150 2.27 -13.41 -30.89
N SER A 151 1.82 -13.36 -32.15
CA SER A 151 2.01 -14.45 -33.12
C SER A 151 3.44 -14.53 -33.67
N ARG A 152 4.26 -13.48 -33.57
CA ARG A 152 5.59 -13.40 -34.21
C ARG A 152 6.76 -13.28 -33.23
N ASN A 153 6.54 -12.71 -32.05
CA ASN A 153 7.54 -12.49 -31.02
C ASN A 153 6.92 -12.79 -29.64
N SER A 154 7.65 -13.51 -28.79
CA SER A 154 7.29 -13.63 -27.38
C SER A 154 7.46 -12.27 -26.71
N LEU A 155 6.35 -11.57 -26.42
CA LEU A 155 6.39 -10.32 -25.68
C LEU A 155 6.82 -10.65 -24.24
N GLN A 156 8.08 -10.38 -23.91
CA GLN A 156 8.62 -10.67 -22.58
C GLN A 156 8.19 -9.59 -21.59
N LEU A 157 7.04 -9.79 -20.95
CA LEU A 157 6.55 -8.96 -19.84
C LEU A 157 7.16 -9.36 -18.49
N GLN A 158 8.29 -10.07 -18.51
CA GLN A 158 8.92 -10.60 -17.30
C GLN A 158 9.21 -9.51 -16.27
N ASP A 159 9.75 -8.37 -16.69
CA ASP A 159 10.05 -7.25 -15.79
C ASP A 159 8.79 -6.65 -15.17
N VAL A 160 7.69 -6.60 -15.93
CA VAL A 160 6.39 -6.11 -15.46
C VAL A 160 5.82 -7.05 -14.39
N TYR A 161 5.82 -8.36 -14.66
CA TYR A 161 5.35 -9.35 -13.69
C TYR A 161 6.25 -9.43 -12.46
N SER A 162 7.57 -9.26 -12.62
CA SER A 162 8.51 -9.18 -11.51
C SER A 162 8.21 -7.98 -10.62
N ALA A 163 8.00 -6.80 -11.20
CA ALA A 163 7.67 -5.60 -10.43
C ALA A 163 6.31 -5.73 -9.70
N ILE A 164 5.32 -6.38 -10.31
CA ILE A 164 4.05 -6.70 -9.63
C ILE A 164 4.29 -7.67 -8.47
N GLY A 165 5.14 -8.68 -8.67
CA GLY A 165 5.55 -9.62 -7.62
C GLY A 165 6.22 -8.92 -6.45
N ASP A 166 7.14 -7.99 -6.71
CA ASP A 166 7.79 -7.17 -5.67
C ASP A 166 6.78 -6.35 -4.89
N LEU A 167 5.80 -5.74 -5.56
CA LEU A 167 4.75 -4.95 -4.94
C LEU A 167 3.85 -5.79 -4.03
N LEU A 168 3.45 -6.98 -4.48
CA LEU A 168 2.70 -7.94 -3.67
C LEU A 168 3.53 -8.47 -2.49
N GLY A 169 4.82 -8.70 -2.71
CA GLY A 169 5.76 -9.08 -1.66
C GLY A 169 5.86 -8.02 -0.56
N ILE A 170 5.91 -6.73 -0.92
CA ILE A 170 5.91 -5.62 0.04
C ILE A 170 4.63 -5.64 0.88
N LEU A 171 3.46 -5.72 0.24
CA LEU A 171 2.15 -5.74 0.92
C LEU A 171 2.04 -6.94 1.86
N SER A 172 2.38 -8.14 1.36
CA SER A 172 2.37 -9.37 2.16
C SER A 172 3.33 -9.30 3.35
N THR A 173 4.50 -8.68 3.18
CA THR A 173 5.46 -8.48 4.28
C THR A 173 4.89 -7.57 5.35
N ILE A 174 4.22 -6.47 4.96
CA ILE A 174 3.57 -5.57 5.93
C ILE A 174 2.47 -6.31 6.69
N ASP A 175 1.62 -7.07 5.98
CA ASP A 175 0.55 -7.86 6.60
C ASP A 175 1.12 -8.89 7.59
N PHE A 176 2.20 -9.57 7.20
CA PHE A 176 2.89 -10.53 8.08
C PHE A 176 3.48 -9.85 9.31
N LEU A 177 4.16 -8.71 9.16
CA LEU A 177 4.78 -7.99 10.28
C LEU A 177 3.74 -7.46 11.27
N VAL A 178 2.62 -6.93 10.77
CA VAL A 178 1.55 -6.41 11.62
C VAL A 178 0.76 -7.54 12.28
N GLY A 179 0.42 -8.60 11.51
CA GLY A 179 -0.29 -9.77 12.02
C GLY A 179 0.54 -10.58 13.02
N GLY A 180 1.85 -10.70 12.78
CA GLY A 180 2.78 -11.44 13.63
C GLY A 180 3.10 -10.76 14.96
N ASN A 181 2.96 -9.43 15.06
CA ASN A 181 3.25 -8.71 16.31
C ASN A 181 2.07 -8.82 17.30
N THR A 182 2.11 -9.84 18.16
CA THR A 182 1.08 -10.09 19.19
C THR A 182 0.97 -8.95 20.21
N LYS A 183 2.08 -8.26 20.51
CA LYS A 183 2.10 -7.10 21.42
C LYS A 183 1.37 -5.92 20.81
N PHE A 184 1.58 -5.65 19.52
CA PHE A 184 0.84 -4.65 18.76
C PHE A 184 -0.66 -4.93 18.75
N ASN A 185 -1.05 -6.16 18.42
CA ASN A 185 -2.46 -6.56 18.37
C ASN A 185 -3.16 -6.42 19.73
N GLY A 186 -2.50 -6.82 20.82
CA GLY A 186 -3.03 -6.63 22.18
C GLY A 186 -3.18 -5.16 22.55
N ALA A 187 -2.15 -4.35 22.31
CA ALA A 187 -2.16 -2.93 22.63
C ALA A 187 -3.18 -2.15 21.79
N TRP A 188 -3.34 -2.50 20.50
CA TRP A 188 -4.34 -1.91 19.61
C TRP A 188 -5.78 -2.22 20.05
N LYS A 189 -6.06 -3.45 20.49
CA LYS A 189 -7.37 -3.82 21.05
C LYS A 189 -7.68 -3.00 22.31
N ALA A 190 -6.72 -2.88 23.22
CA ALA A 190 -6.86 -2.06 24.43
C ALA A 190 -7.07 -0.57 24.10
N TYR A 191 -6.32 -0.03 23.13
CA TYR A 191 -6.47 1.35 22.66
C TYR A 191 -7.85 1.63 22.08
N LYS A 192 -8.35 0.76 21.18
CA LYS A 192 -9.70 0.87 20.61
C LYS A 192 -10.78 0.90 21.70
N LEU A 193 -10.67 0.00 22.68
CA LEU A 193 -11.63 -0.09 23.78
C LEU A 193 -11.66 1.19 24.64
N VAL A 194 -10.51 1.81 24.88
CA VAL A 194 -10.45 3.10 25.59
C VAL A 194 -11.12 4.22 24.77
N ILE A 195 -10.83 4.32 23.47
CA ILE A 195 -11.49 5.32 22.62
C ILE A 195 -13.00 5.11 22.60
N THR A 196 -13.47 3.89 22.36
CA THR A 196 -14.91 3.62 22.26
C THR A 196 -15.63 4.01 23.55
N ARG A 197 -15.04 3.69 24.72
CA ARG A 197 -15.60 4.10 26.02
C ARG A 197 -15.57 5.61 26.22
N ALA A 198 -14.47 6.28 25.84
CA ALA A 198 -14.37 7.73 25.92
C ALA A 198 -15.41 8.44 25.03
N LEU A 199 -15.62 7.96 23.80
CA LEU A 199 -16.63 8.47 22.88
C LEU A 199 -18.06 8.24 23.40
N GLN A 200 -18.33 7.08 24.00
CA GLN A 200 -19.63 6.79 24.62
C GLN A 200 -19.91 7.73 25.81
N ASN A 201 -18.91 7.96 26.65
CA ASN A 201 -19.03 8.88 27.79
C ASN A 201 -19.24 10.34 27.33
N ALA A 202 -18.54 10.78 26.28
CA ALA A 202 -18.71 12.12 25.72
C ALA A 202 -20.09 12.32 25.05
N ALA A 203 -20.75 11.24 24.61
CA ALA A 203 -22.10 11.28 24.08
C ALA A 203 -23.19 11.27 25.18
N SER A 204 -22.83 10.91 26.41
CA SER A 204 -23.73 10.86 27.57
C SER A 204 -23.66 12.08 28.49
N ASP A 205 -22.66 12.97 28.32
CA ASP A 205 -22.59 14.27 28.98
C ASP A 205 -23.28 15.34 28.08
N PRO A 206 -24.44 15.91 28.48
CA PRO A 206 -25.16 16.94 27.72
C PRO A 206 -24.55 18.34 27.82
#